data_AF-A0A839IXS2-F1
#
_entry.id   AF-A0A839IXS2-F1
#
_cell.length_a   1.000
_cell.length_b   1.000
_cell.length_c   1.000
_cell.angle_alpha   90.00
_cell.angle_beta   90.00
_cell.angle_gamma   90.00
#
_symmetry.space_group_name_H-M   'P 1'
#
loop_
_entity.id
_entity.type
_entity.pdbx_description
1 polymer ?
#
loop_
_entity_poly.entity_id
_entity_poly.type
_entity_poly.pdbx_seq_one_letter_code
_entity_poly.pdbx_strand_id
1 'polypeptide(L)'
;DSLTSSQDKALQTARQTLFIEKQTGDEKLKAQAWRDAEAQGLKQNTAAFREYYNVRLETYRQQEKNAQAARDERNANNQLKTELNQQETIQQKLNKLRQEALLAGQAESTKELSREQAILNAQQSLGKAATQEQI
;
A
#
# COMPACT_ATOMS: atom_id res chain seq x y z
N ASP A 1 47.00 -19.18 -23.37
CA ASP A 1 46.47 -17.83 -23.18
C ASP A 1 46.53 -17.50 -21.70
N SER A 2 47.61 -16.85 -21.27
CA SER A 2 47.84 -16.55 -19.86
C SER A 2 47.23 -15.19 -19.58
N LEU A 3 46.20 -15.14 -18.72
CA LEU A 3 45.63 -13.88 -18.27
C LEU A 3 46.76 -12.97 -17.76
N THR A 4 46.79 -11.73 -18.23
CA THR A 4 47.71 -10.71 -17.68
C THR A 4 47.41 -10.52 -16.19
N SER A 5 48.40 -10.13 -15.39
CA SER A 5 48.24 -9.93 -13.93
C SER A 5 47.05 -9.02 -13.58
N SER A 6 46.71 -8.07 -14.45
CA SER A 6 45.55 -7.19 -14.30
C SER A 6 44.22 -7.90 -14.58
N GLN A 7 44.15 -8.78 -15.57
CA GLN A 7 42.94 -9.58 -15.87
C GLN A 7 42.67 -10.61 -14.77
N ASP A 8 43.71 -11.21 -14.21
CA ASP A 8 43.58 -12.15 -13.09
C ASP A 8 43.03 -11.47 -11.83
N LYS A 9 43.55 -10.28 -11.48
CA LYS A 9 43.01 -9.45 -10.38
C LYS A 9 41.55 -9.04 -10.59
N ALA A 10 41.18 -8.69 -11.83
CA ALA A 10 39.81 -8.34 -12.15
C ALA A 10 38.86 -9.54 -11.94
N LEU A 11 39.27 -10.72 -12.40
CA LEU A 11 38.52 -11.96 -12.20
C LEU A 11 38.42 -12.36 -10.72
N GLN A 12 39.51 -12.24 -9.96
CA GLN A 12 39.49 -12.49 -8.51
C GLN A 12 38.51 -11.56 -7.79
N THR A 13 38.52 -10.27 -8.15
CA THR A 13 37.61 -9.27 -7.59
C THR A 13 36.16 -9.61 -7.93
N ALA A 14 35.87 -9.97 -9.17
CA ALA A 14 34.54 -10.38 -9.61
C ALA A 14 34.05 -11.64 -8.88
N ARG A 15 34.92 -12.63 -8.68
CA ARG A 15 34.60 -13.85 -7.91
C ARG A 15 34.29 -13.52 -6.45
N GLN A 16 35.06 -12.64 -5.83
CA GLN A 16 34.81 -12.19 -4.47
C GLN A 16 33.48 -11.42 -4.36
N THR A 17 33.12 -10.62 -5.37
CA THR A 17 31.83 -9.90 -5.39
C THR A 17 30.69 -10.89 -5.44
N LEU A 18 30.77 -11.87 -6.36
CA LEU A 18 29.74 -12.90 -6.48
C LEU A 18 29.61 -13.72 -5.18
N PHE A 19 30.72 -14.01 -4.50
CA PHE A 19 30.68 -14.70 -3.21
C PHE A 19 29.93 -13.90 -2.15
N ILE A 20 30.21 -12.59 -2.03
CA ILE A 20 29.51 -11.69 -1.11
C ILE A 20 28.02 -11.58 -1.48
N GLU A 21 27.69 -11.46 -2.76
CA GLU A 21 26.30 -11.34 -3.23
C GLU A 21 25.45 -12.59 -3.00
N LYS A 22 26.07 -13.77 -2.99
CA LYS A 22 25.40 -15.03 -2.66
C LYS A 22 25.07 -15.16 -1.17
N GLN A 23 25.75 -14.40 -0.31
CA GLN A 23 25.45 -14.37 1.11
C GLN A 23 24.26 -13.45 1.38
N THR A 24 23.61 -13.67 2.53
CA THR A 24 22.48 -12.87 2.99
C THR A 24 22.69 -12.45 4.44
N GLY A 25 21.95 -11.43 4.87
CA GLY A 25 21.99 -10.91 6.24
C GLY A 25 23.40 -10.61 6.74
N ASP A 26 23.67 -11.00 7.98
CA ASP A 26 24.90 -10.64 8.70
C ASP A 26 26.18 -11.17 8.02
N GLU A 27 26.12 -12.34 7.37
CA GLU A 27 27.27 -12.91 6.67
C GLU A 27 27.72 -12.01 5.51
N LYS A 28 26.76 -11.54 4.71
CA LYS A 28 27.03 -10.59 3.63
C LYS A 28 27.70 -9.32 4.15
N LEU A 29 27.22 -8.78 5.26
CA LEU A 29 27.78 -7.57 5.86
C LEU A 29 29.22 -7.80 6.36
N LYS A 30 29.48 -8.95 6.99
CA LYS A 30 30.83 -9.33 7.42
C LYS A 30 31.77 -9.44 6.23
N ALA A 31 31.33 -10.08 5.15
CA ALA A 31 32.16 -10.24 3.96
C ALA A 31 32.42 -8.90 3.24
N GLN A 32 31.45 -7.98 3.24
CA GLN A 32 31.64 -6.60 2.77
C GLN A 32 32.66 -5.83 3.62
N ALA A 33 32.51 -5.87 4.95
CA ALA A 33 33.43 -5.19 5.87
C ALA A 33 34.87 -5.73 5.74
N TRP A 34 35.01 -7.04 5.55
CA TRP A 34 36.29 -7.69 5.32
C TRP A 34 36.94 -7.22 4.01
N ARG A 35 36.21 -7.24 2.89
CA ARG A 35 36.70 -6.71 1.62
C ARG A 35 37.16 -5.28 1.76
N ASP A 36 36.37 -4.43 2.40
CA ASP A 36 36.71 -3.02 2.53
C ASP A 36 38.01 -2.84 3.32
N ALA A 37 38.23 -3.65 4.35
CA ALA A 37 39.47 -3.63 5.11
C ALA A 37 40.67 -4.06 4.23
N GLU A 38 40.50 -5.10 3.40
CA GLU A 38 41.51 -5.54 2.43
C GLU A 38 41.79 -4.46 1.37
N ALA A 39 40.76 -3.75 0.91
CA ALA A 39 40.88 -2.65 -0.05
C ALA A 39 41.63 -1.44 0.52
N GLN A 40 41.56 -1.22 1.83
CA GLN A 40 42.40 -0.25 2.55
C GLN A 40 43.85 -0.74 2.76
N GLY A 41 44.19 -1.95 2.30
CA GLY A 41 45.51 -2.54 2.50
C GLY A 41 45.77 -2.97 3.96
N LEU A 42 44.72 -3.07 4.78
CA LEU A 42 44.86 -3.47 6.18
C LEU A 42 45.14 -4.98 6.27
N LYS A 43 46.15 -5.35 7.04
CA LYS A 43 46.50 -6.76 7.26
C LYS A 43 45.60 -7.36 8.34
N GLN A 44 44.99 -8.50 8.03
CA GLN A 44 43.97 -9.19 8.86
C GLN A 44 44.37 -9.40 10.34
N ASN A 45 45.65 -9.53 10.64
CA ASN A 45 46.16 -9.76 12.00
C ASN A 45 46.49 -8.49 12.80
N THR A 46 46.16 -7.31 12.27
CA THR A 46 46.46 -6.02 12.93
C THR A 46 45.29 -5.51 13.75
N ALA A 47 45.58 -4.70 14.78
CA ALA A 47 44.54 -3.98 15.52
C ALA A 47 43.72 -3.08 14.59
N ALA A 48 44.40 -2.34 13.70
CA ALA A 48 43.78 -1.47 12.71
C ALA A 48 42.77 -2.22 11.80
N PHE A 49 43.08 -3.45 11.38
CA PHE A 49 42.13 -4.27 10.62
C PHE A 49 40.88 -4.59 11.44
N ARG A 50 41.05 -5.05 12.69
CA ARG A 50 39.92 -5.41 13.55
C ARG A 50 39.03 -4.20 13.84
N GLU A 51 39.63 -3.06 14.15
CA GLU A 51 38.90 -1.82 14.40
C GLU A 51 38.13 -1.35 13.16
N TYR A 52 38.80 -1.25 12.01
CA TYR A 52 38.17 -0.85 10.76
C TYR A 52 37.04 -1.82 10.36
N TYR A 53 37.29 -3.13 10.44
CA TYR A 53 36.30 -4.16 10.16
C TYR A 53 35.05 -4.01 11.05
N ASN A 54 35.23 -3.83 12.36
CA ASN A 54 34.12 -3.69 13.30
C ASN A 54 33.30 -2.42 13.02
N VAL A 55 33.96 -1.29 12.77
CA VAL A 55 33.29 -0.02 12.44
C VAL A 55 32.50 -0.15 11.13
N ARG A 56 33.07 -0.76 10.10
CA ARG A 56 32.35 -1.00 8.82
C ARG A 56 31.19 -1.96 8.99
N LEU A 57 31.37 -3.04 9.73
CA LEU A 57 30.30 -4.01 10.01
C LEU A 57 29.12 -3.34 10.74
N GLU A 58 29.39 -2.54 11.77
CA GLU A 58 28.35 -1.80 12.49
C GLU A 58 27.68 -0.75 11.60
N THR A 59 28.45 -0.06 10.77
CA THR A 59 27.94 0.88 9.78
C THR A 59 26.94 0.21 8.83
N TYR A 60 27.27 -0.96 8.30
CA TYR A 60 26.36 -1.70 7.43
C TYR A 60 25.10 -2.20 8.15
N ARG A 61 25.25 -2.72 9.37
CA ARG A 61 24.10 -3.13 10.19
C ARG A 61 23.16 -1.96 10.46
N GLN A 62 23.71 -0.78 10.74
CA GLN A 62 22.90 0.43 10.93
C GLN A 62 22.21 0.87 9.64
N GLN A 63 22.89 0.78 8.49
CA GLN A 63 22.25 1.06 7.20
C GLN A 63 21.10 0.11 6.90
N GLU A 64 21.26 -1.20 7.15
CA GLU A 64 20.16 -2.16 6.97
C GLU A 64 18.99 -1.87 7.90
N LYS A 65 19.25 -1.53 9.17
CA LYS A 65 18.22 -1.10 10.13
C LYS A 65 17.49 0.15 9.65
N ASN A 66 18.21 1.16 9.18
CA ASN A 66 17.61 2.41 8.69
C ASN A 66 16.77 2.16 7.42
N ALA A 67 17.27 1.33 6.50
CA ALA A 67 16.55 0.97 5.29
C ALA A 67 15.28 0.16 5.61
N GLN A 68 15.35 -0.75 6.58
CA GLN A 68 14.21 -1.52 7.04
C GLN A 68 13.17 -0.60 7.70
N ALA A 69 13.58 0.28 8.61
CA ALA A 69 12.70 1.26 9.24
C ALA A 69 12.00 2.15 8.21
N ALA A 70 12.71 2.63 7.19
CA ALA A 70 12.13 3.44 6.11
C ALA A 70 11.11 2.65 5.26
N ARG A 71 11.36 1.34 5.03
CA ARG A 71 10.39 0.46 4.34
C ARG A 71 9.15 0.25 5.20
N ASP A 72 9.33 0.01 6.49
CA ASP A 72 8.25 -0.21 7.43
C ASP A 72 7.38 1.04 7.57
N GLU A 73 7.98 2.23 7.66
CA GLU A 73 7.27 3.51 7.64
C GLU A 73 6.46 3.70 6.36
N ARG A 74 7.07 3.41 5.19
CA ARG A 74 6.38 3.49 3.90
C ARG A 74 5.21 2.51 3.80
N ASN A 75 5.39 1.30 4.30
CA ASN A 75 4.34 0.28 4.32
C ASN A 75 3.19 0.70 5.25
N ALA A 76 3.50 1.22 6.43
CA ALA A 76 2.51 1.75 7.35
C ALA A 76 1.73 2.92 6.72
N ASN A 77 2.41 3.84 6.03
CA ASN A 77 1.73 4.95 5.33
C ASN A 77 0.79 4.45 4.21
N ASN A 78 1.23 3.45 3.45
CA ASN A 78 0.41 2.85 2.40
C ASN A 78 -0.81 2.10 2.95
N GLN A 79 -0.66 1.41 4.09
CA GLN A 79 -1.78 0.77 4.78
C GLN A 79 -2.81 1.81 5.21
N LEU A 80 -2.37 2.89 5.89
CA LEU A 80 -3.25 3.99 6.28
C LEU A 80 -3.99 4.62 5.10
N LYS A 81 -3.30 4.84 3.96
CA LYS A 81 -3.95 5.34 2.73
C LYS A 81 -4.99 4.37 2.18
N THR A 82 -4.71 3.08 2.22
CA THR A 82 -5.64 2.05 1.76
C THR A 82 -6.88 2.00 2.65
N GLU A 83 -6.70 2.08 3.97
CA GLU A 83 -7.79 2.11 4.94
C GLU A 83 -8.66 3.36 4.80
N LEU A 84 -8.06 4.55 4.60
CA LEU A 84 -8.80 5.78 4.34
C LEU A 84 -9.63 5.70 3.06
N ASN A 85 -9.07 5.18 1.97
CA ASN A 85 -9.80 4.99 0.72
C ASN A 85 -10.97 4.00 0.85
N GLN A 86 -10.80 2.95 1.66
CA GLN A 86 -11.88 2.01 1.97
C GLN A 86 -12.99 2.70 2.77
N GLN A 87 -12.64 3.50 3.79
CA GLN A 87 -13.62 4.26 4.54
C GLN A 87 -14.40 5.25 3.67
N GLU A 88 -13.72 5.97 2.77
CA GLU A 88 -14.37 6.90 1.84
C GLU A 88 -15.36 6.17 0.92
N THR A 89 -14.96 5.02 0.39
CA THR A 89 -15.83 4.18 -0.46
C THR A 89 -17.06 3.69 0.30
N ILE A 90 -16.90 3.30 1.57
CA ILE A 90 -18.02 2.87 2.42
C ILE A 90 -18.98 4.04 2.66
N GLN A 91 -18.46 5.24 2.97
CA GLN A 91 -19.28 6.44 3.16
C GLN A 91 -20.04 6.82 1.88
N GLN A 92 -19.39 6.76 0.71
CA GLN A 92 -20.04 7.01 -0.57
C GLN A 92 -21.19 6.01 -0.84
N LYS A 93 -20.96 4.71 -0.63
CA LYS A 93 -22.00 3.68 -0.78
C LYS A 93 -23.17 3.88 0.20
N LEU A 94 -22.88 4.21 1.45
CA LEU A 94 -23.92 4.49 2.45
C LEU A 94 -24.75 5.72 2.07
N ASN A 95 -24.11 6.79 1.61
CA ASN A 95 -24.83 7.99 1.16
C ASN A 95 -25.68 7.71 -0.08
N LYS A 96 -25.16 6.94 -1.04
CA LYS A 96 -25.94 6.51 -2.21
C LYS A 96 -27.17 5.70 -1.78
N LEU A 97 -26.99 4.71 -0.91
CA LEU A 97 -28.09 3.88 -0.41
C LEU A 97 -29.14 4.71 0.36
N ARG A 98 -28.72 5.69 1.17
CA ARG A 98 -29.63 6.62 1.84
C ARG A 98 -30.41 7.47 0.83
N GLN A 99 -29.76 7.96 -0.22
CA GLN A 99 -30.42 8.73 -1.26
C GLN A 99 -31.42 7.88 -2.05
N GLU A 100 -31.03 6.65 -2.42
CA GLU A 100 -31.91 5.68 -3.08
C GLU A 100 -33.13 5.35 -2.20
N ALA A 101 -32.93 5.14 -0.90
CA ALA A 101 -34.03 4.90 0.05
C ALA A 101 -34.95 6.13 0.18
N LEU A 102 -34.40 7.34 0.23
CA LEU A 102 -35.18 8.58 0.27
C LEU A 102 -36.03 8.75 -1.00
N LEU A 103 -35.44 8.50 -2.18
CA LEU A 103 -36.13 8.58 -3.47
C LEU A 103 -37.21 7.49 -3.59
N ALA A 104 -36.93 6.27 -3.13
CA ALA A 104 -37.91 5.19 -3.11
C ALA A 104 -39.10 5.51 -2.20
N GLY A 105 -38.84 6.04 -1.00
CA GLY A 105 -39.90 6.49 -0.09
C GLY A 105 -40.72 7.65 -0.65
N GLN A 106 -40.10 8.60 -1.36
CA GLN A 106 -40.81 9.66 -2.08
C GLN A 106 -41.64 9.12 -3.25
N ALA A 107 -41.11 8.14 -4.00
CA ALA A 107 -41.82 7.51 -5.11
C ALA A 107 -43.03 6.68 -4.64
N GLU A 108 -42.94 6.04 -3.49
CA GLU A 108 -44.06 5.33 -2.88
C GLU A 108 -45.11 6.32 -2.36
N SER A 109 -44.68 7.36 -1.64
CA SER A 109 -45.58 8.41 -1.14
C SER A 109 -46.31 9.17 -2.25
N THR A 110 -45.65 9.46 -3.38
CA THR A 110 -46.29 10.09 -4.55
C THR A 110 -47.29 9.18 -5.25
N LYS A 111 -47.03 7.87 -5.31
CA LYS A 111 -48.00 6.90 -5.85
C LYS A 111 -49.26 6.80 -4.97
N GLU A 112 -49.09 6.78 -3.65
CA GLU A 112 -50.22 6.76 -2.72
C GLU A 112 -51.07 8.02 -2.83
N LEU A 113 -50.44 9.21 -2.83
CA LEU A 113 -51.12 10.49 -3.02
C LEU A 113 -51.90 10.53 -4.36
N SER A 114 -51.30 10.05 -5.44
CA SER A 114 -51.95 10.02 -6.75
C SER A 114 -53.13 9.06 -6.80
N ARG A 115 -53.07 7.96 -6.04
CA ARG A 115 -54.17 6.99 -5.92
C ARG A 115 -55.32 7.56 -5.10
N GLU A 116 -55.03 8.19 -3.97
CA GLU A 116 -56.04 8.86 -3.14
C GLU A 116 -56.76 9.96 -3.92
N GLN A 117 -56.02 10.78 -4.68
CA GLN A 117 -56.60 11.84 -5.50
C GLN A 117 -57.50 11.28 -6.62
N ALA A 118 -57.12 10.16 -7.25
CA ALA A 118 -57.93 9.50 -8.27
C ALA A 118 -59.25 8.94 -7.69
N ILE A 119 -59.19 8.34 -6.49
CA ILE A 119 -60.37 7.84 -5.78
C ILE A 119 -61.30 9.01 -5.40
N LEU A 120 -60.76 10.11 -4.87
CA LEU A 120 -61.52 11.29 -4.50
C LEU A 120 -62.26 11.88 -5.73
N ASN A 121 -61.56 12.01 -6.86
CA ASN A 121 -62.15 12.52 -8.10
C ASN A 121 -63.26 11.60 -8.64
N ALA A 122 -63.06 10.28 -8.58
CA ALA A 122 -64.08 9.30 -8.97
C ALA A 122 -65.33 9.38 -8.07
N GLN A 123 -65.15 9.53 -6.75
CA GLN A 123 -66.25 9.72 -5.81
C GLN A 123 -67.02 11.02 -6.08
N GLN A 124 -66.32 12.13 -6.33
CA GLN A 124 -66.97 13.39 -6.69
C GLN A 124 -67.72 13.30 -8.02
N SER A 125 -67.17 12.61 -9.02
CA SER A 125 -67.83 12.41 -10.31
C SER A 125 -69.08 11.54 -10.19
N LEU A 126 -69.04 10.47 -9.40
CA LEU A 126 -70.21 9.62 -9.11
C LEU A 126 -71.27 10.38 -8.33
N GLY A 127 -70.88 11.21 -7.35
CA GLY A 127 -71.80 12.08 -6.63
C GLY A 127 -72.49 13.11 -7.53
N LYS A 128 -71.80 13.64 -8.54
CA LYS A 128 -72.38 14.54 -9.56
C LYS A 128 -73.30 13.82 -10.55
N ALA A 129 -72.95 12.60 -10.96
CA ALA A 129 -73.79 11.78 -11.85
C ALA A 129 -75.09 11.35 -11.16
N ALA A 130 -75.02 10.95 -9.88
CA ALA A 130 -76.18 10.55 -9.09
C ALA A 130 -77.19 11.71 -8.89
N THR A 131 -76.73 12.95 -8.85
CA THR A 131 -77.63 14.13 -8.80
C THR A 131 -78.24 14.51 -10.15
N GLN A 132 -77.68 14.02 -11.27
CA GLN A 132 -78.20 14.29 -12.61
C GLN A 132 -79.24 13.24 -13.06
N GLU A 133 -79.16 12.01 -12.54
CA GLU A 133 -80.16 10.93 -12.76
C GLU A 133 -81.41 11.04 -11.88
N GLN A 134 -81.47 12.00 -10.95
CA GLN A 134 -82.64 12.25 -10.07
C GLN A 134 -83.46 13.51 -10.44
N ILE A 135 -83.23 14.13 -11.61
CA ILE A 135 -84.02 15.27 -12.12
C ILE A 135 -84.94 14.81 -13.25
#